data_AF-A0A7I8EZE9-F1
#
_entry.id   AF-A0A7I8EZE9-F1
#
_cell.length_a   1.000
_cell.length_b   1.000
_cell.length_c   1.000
_cell.angle_alpha   90.00
_cell.angle_beta   90.00
_cell.angle_gamma   90.00
#
_symmetry.space_group_name_H-M   'P 1'
#
loop_
_entity.id
_entity.type
_entity.pdbx_description
1 polymer ?
#
loop_
_entity_poly.entity_id
_entity_poly.type
_entity_poly.pdbx_seq_one_letter_code
_entity_poly.pdbx_strand_id
1 'polypeptide(L)'
;MNGAYKQLNLTQLEVVLPTLLDQARREQWTYETLLERALAAELDGRERKAMARRLKAARIPGKKTIDGFDFSFQPTLSERQLRELADLSFVRTCTNVIFLGPPVSSSLCSFSS
;
A
#
# COMPACT_ATOMS: atom_id res chain seq x y z
N MET A 1 11.47 20.49 25.28
CA MET A 1 12.01 20.48 23.89
C MET A 1 11.12 19.75 22.86
N ASN A 2 9.99 19.12 23.24
CA ASN A 2 9.18 18.29 22.32
C ASN A 2 8.02 19.03 21.60
N GLY A 3 7.93 20.36 21.72
CA GLY A 3 6.85 21.14 21.11
C GLY A 3 7.03 21.33 19.59
N ALA A 4 8.25 21.61 19.15
CA ALA A 4 8.56 21.93 17.75
C ALA A 4 8.30 20.74 16.80
N TYR A 5 8.71 19.52 17.19
CA TYR A 5 8.44 18.32 16.39
C TYR A 5 6.95 18.06 16.20
N LYS A 6 6.13 18.28 17.23
CA LYS A 6 4.67 18.14 17.14
C LYS A 6 4.03 19.23 16.28
N GLN A 7 4.48 20.48 16.40
CA GLN A 7 3.97 21.60 15.59
C GLN A 7 4.30 21.44 14.11
N LEU A 8 5.49 20.95 13.77
CA LEU A 8 5.92 20.70 12.39
C LEU A 8 5.51 19.31 11.87
N ASN A 9 4.80 18.54 12.70
CA ASN A 9 4.35 17.18 12.42
C ASN A 9 5.51 16.23 12.03
N LEU A 10 6.70 16.40 12.63
CA LEU A 10 7.93 15.64 12.41
C LEU A 10 7.97 14.39 13.30
N THR A 11 6.92 13.57 13.19
CA THR A 11 6.68 12.45 14.12
C THR A 11 7.62 11.27 13.89
N GLN A 12 8.10 11.07 12.67
CA GLN A 12 9.05 9.99 12.37
C GLN A 12 10.47 10.45 12.71
N LEU A 13 10.77 11.72 12.47
CA LEU A 13 12.07 12.32 12.76
C LEU A 13 12.43 12.21 14.24
N GLU A 14 11.52 12.48 15.17
CA GLU A 14 11.77 12.39 16.62
C GLU A 14 12.33 11.01 17.03
N VAL A 15 11.86 9.94 16.38
CA VAL A 15 12.26 8.56 16.67
C VAL A 15 13.58 8.20 15.97
N VAL A 16 13.77 8.66 14.73
CA VAL A 16 14.88 8.24 13.86
C VAL A 16 16.12 9.13 14.01
N LEU A 17 15.97 10.35 14.54
CA LEU A 17 17.04 11.33 14.68
C LEU A 17 18.26 10.82 15.47
N PRO A 18 18.13 10.13 16.62
CA PRO A 18 19.30 9.62 17.34
C PRO A 18 20.12 8.65 16.49
N THR A 19 19.45 7.74 15.78
CA THR A 19 20.08 6.77 14.88
C THR A 19 20.80 7.46 13.72
N LEU A 20 20.17 8.46 13.10
CA LEU A 20 20.78 9.24 12.01
C LEU A 20 21.99 10.03 12.48
N LEU A 21 21.96 10.59 13.69
CA LEU A 21 23.10 11.30 14.28
C LEU A 21 24.28 10.36 14.53
N ASP A 22 24.03 9.15 15.02
CA ASP A 22 25.08 8.15 15.22
C ASP A 22 25.67 7.67 13.89
N GLN A 23 24.84 7.49 12.86
CA GLN A 23 25.31 7.18 11.50
C GLN A 23 26.15 8.31 10.92
N ALA A 24 25.68 9.55 11.04
CA ALA A 24 26.41 10.72 10.56
C ALA A 24 27.77 10.89 11.23
N ARG A 25 27.89 10.58 12.52
CA ARG A 25 29.18 10.57 13.24
C ARG A 25 30.12 9.49 12.72
N ARG A 26 29.61 8.29 12.46
CA ARG A 26 30.40 7.14 11.97
C ARG A 26 30.89 7.34 10.54
N GLU A 27 30.01 7.83 9.68
CA GLU A 27 30.26 8.02 8.25
C GLU A 27 30.76 9.43 7.92
N GLN A 28 30.98 10.29 8.92
CA GLN A 28 31.44 11.67 8.79
C GLN A 28 30.63 12.49 7.78
N TRP A 29 29.30 12.41 7.87
CA TRP A 29 28.44 13.17 6.96
C TRP A 29 28.60 14.68 7.15
N THR A 30 28.48 15.41 6.04
CA THR A 30 28.30 16.86 6.10
C THR A 30 26.91 17.18 6.69
N TYR A 31 26.77 18.39 7.22
CA TYR A 31 25.48 18.86 7.74
C TYR A 31 24.38 18.85 6.68
N GLU A 32 24.73 19.10 5.42
CA GLU A 32 23.82 19.05 4.28
C GLU A 32 23.26 17.62 4.11
N THR A 33 24.13 16.61 4.06
CA THR A 33 23.71 15.21 3.92
C THR A 33 22.88 14.73 5.10
N LEU A 34 23.22 15.15 6.33
CA LEU A 34 22.41 14.85 7.51
C LEU A 34 21.00 15.41 7.35
N LEU A 35 20.88 16.69 6.98
CA LEU A 35 19.58 17.35 6.84
C LEU A 35 18.73 16.71 5.74
N GLU A 36 19.32 16.42 4.58
CA GLU A 36 18.65 15.74 3.48
C GLU A 36 18.11 14.37 3.90
N ARG A 37 18.94 13.54 4.56
CA ARG A 37 18.53 12.21 5.03
C ARG A 37 17.48 12.27 6.12
N ALA A 38 17.58 13.26 7.01
CA ALA A 38 16.61 13.50 8.07
C ALA A 38 15.23 13.84 7.47
N LEU A 39 15.19 14.76 6.49
CA LEU A 39 13.96 15.13 5.79
C LEU A 39 13.39 13.96 4.97
N ALA A 40 14.24 13.21 4.26
CA ALA A 40 13.82 12.02 3.52
C ALA A 40 13.17 10.96 4.42
N ALA A 41 13.78 10.67 5.58
CA ALA A 41 13.24 9.71 6.54
C ALA A 41 11.85 10.12 7.08
N GLU A 42 11.61 11.41 7.27
CA GLU A 42 10.31 11.93 7.66
C GLU A 42 9.27 11.78 6.54
N LEU A 43 9.62 12.11 5.30
CA LEU A 43 8.72 11.95 4.14
C LEU A 43 8.31 10.48 3.97
N ASP A 44 9.26 9.55 4.02
CA ASP A 44 8.99 8.11 3.96
C ASP A 44 8.08 7.65 5.11
N GLY A 45 8.26 8.20 6.30
CA GLY A 45 7.38 7.96 7.45
C GLY A 45 5.94 8.42 7.18
N ARG A 46 5.77 9.61 6.60
CA ARG A 46 4.46 10.17 6.27
C ARG A 46 3.76 9.38 5.19
N GLU A 47 4.47 8.97 4.14
CA GLU A 47 3.91 8.15 3.06
C GLU A 47 3.43 6.80 3.59
N ARG A 48 4.24 6.11 4.40
CA ARG A 48 3.86 4.85 5.04
C ARG A 48 2.61 5.00 5.90
N LYS A 49 2.53 6.05 6.73
CA LYS A 49 1.32 6.33 7.54
C LYS A 49 0.10 6.64 6.67
N ALA A 50 0.28 7.41 5.60
CA ALA A 50 -0.80 7.74 4.67
C ALA A 50 -1.31 6.47 3.95
N MET A 51 -0.41 5.60 3.50
CA MET A 51 -0.75 4.32 2.88
C MET A 51 -1.48 3.41 3.86
N ALA A 52 -0.97 3.26 5.09
CA ALA A 52 -1.63 2.46 6.12
C ALA A 52 -3.04 2.98 6.44
N ARG A 53 -3.22 4.31 6.52
CA ARG A 53 -4.53 4.95 6.71
C ARG A 53 -5.47 4.67 5.54
N ARG A 54 -5.00 4.77 4.30
CA ARG A 54 -5.79 4.45 3.10
C ARG A 54 -6.23 2.98 3.09
N LEU A 55 -5.31 2.07 3.40
CA LEU A 55 -5.62 0.63 3.50
C LEU A 55 -6.66 0.35 4.60
N LYS A 56 -6.52 0.97 5.77
CA LYS A 56 -7.48 0.84 6.87
C LYS A 56 -8.85 1.41 6.50
N ALA A 57 -8.89 2.55 5.81
CA ALA A 57 -10.13 3.19 5.35
C ALA A 57 -10.85 2.36 4.28
N ALA A 58 -10.10 1.67 3.41
CA ALA A 58 -10.66 0.83 2.36
C ALA A 58 -11.39 -0.42 2.89
N ARG A 59 -11.25 -0.76 4.18
CA ARG A 59 -11.88 -1.93 4.84
C ARG A 59 -11.77 -3.22 4.02
N ILE A 60 -10.68 -3.37 3.27
CA ILE A 60 -10.46 -4.53 2.41
C ILE A 60 -10.23 -5.74 3.33
N PRO A 61 -11.08 -6.79 3.25
CA PRO A 61 -10.99 -7.94 4.14
C PRO A 61 -9.75 -8.78 3.79
N GLY A 62 -8.68 -8.57 4.58
CA GLY A 62 -7.44 -9.35 4.51
C GLY A 62 -6.61 -9.10 3.25
N LYS A 63 -5.28 -9.31 3.34
CA LYS A 63 -4.41 -9.35 2.16
C LYS A 63 -4.74 -10.60 1.34
N LYS A 64 -5.78 -10.56 0.51
CA LYS A 64 -5.97 -11.53 -0.56
C LYS A 64 -4.97 -11.16 -1.67
N THR A 65 -3.77 -11.71 -1.58
CA THR A 65 -2.79 -11.63 -2.65
C THR A 65 -3.23 -12.56 -3.78
N ILE A 66 -2.90 -12.18 -5.02
CA ILE A 66 -3.19 -13.01 -6.19
C ILE A 66 -2.51 -14.39 -6.06
N ASP A 67 -1.33 -14.45 -5.44
CA ASP A 67 -0.60 -15.70 -5.15
C ASP A 67 -1.35 -16.64 -4.19
N GLY A 68 -2.29 -16.13 -3.39
CA GLY A 68 -3.12 -16.92 -2.49
C GLY A 68 -4.49 -17.29 -3.07
N PHE A 69 -4.73 -17.02 -4.35
CA PHE A 69 -6.01 -17.37 -4.99
C PHE A 69 -6.04 -18.87 -5.29
N ASP A 70 -7.03 -19.56 -4.74
CA ASP A 70 -7.27 -20.97 -5.01
C ASP A 70 -8.01 -21.14 -6.34
N PHE A 71 -7.26 -21.37 -7.42
CA PHE A 71 -7.81 -21.61 -8.76
C PHE A 71 -8.62 -22.91 -8.85
N SER A 72 -8.53 -23.81 -7.88
CA SER A 72 -9.38 -25.01 -7.84
C SER A 72 -10.85 -24.68 -7.57
N PHE A 73 -11.12 -23.51 -6.96
CA PHE A 73 -12.48 -23.03 -6.69
C PHE A 73 -13.20 -22.53 -7.95
N GLN A 74 -12.46 -22.07 -8.97
CA GLN A 74 -13.00 -21.61 -10.25
C GLN A 74 -12.08 -22.03 -11.41
N PRO A 75 -12.19 -23.29 -11.88
CA PRO A 75 -11.33 -23.82 -12.96
C PRO A 75 -11.52 -23.12 -14.32
N THR A 76 -12.59 -22.33 -14.50
CA THR A 76 -12.84 -21.50 -15.69
C THR A 76 -11.98 -20.23 -15.72
N LEU A 77 -11.43 -19.80 -14.58
CA LEU A 77 -10.56 -18.63 -14.53
C LEU A 77 -9.12 -19.05 -14.87
N SER A 78 -8.61 -18.61 -16.03
CA SER A 78 -7.24 -18.94 -16.41
C SER A 78 -6.22 -18.17 -15.54
N GLU A 79 -5.27 -18.90 -14.96
CA GLU A 79 -4.17 -18.32 -14.17
C GLU A 79 -3.41 -17.25 -14.97
N ARG A 80 -3.25 -17.49 -16.28
CA ARG A 80 -2.63 -16.54 -17.20
C ARG A 80 -3.34 -15.19 -17.23
N GLN A 81 -4.67 -15.17 -17.35
CA GLN A 81 -5.42 -13.91 -17.36
C GLN A 81 -5.29 -13.18 -16.00
N LEU A 82 -5.29 -13.92 -14.88
CA LEU A 82 -5.13 -13.29 -13.57
C LEU A 82 -3.73 -12.68 -13.39
N ARG A 83 -2.69 -13.31 -13.93
CA ARG A 83 -1.31 -12.76 -13.96
C ARG A 83 -1.22 -11.52 -14.86
N GLU A 84 -1.84 -11.55 -16.04
CA GLU A 84 -1.92 -10.36 -16.91
C GLU A 84 -2.63 -9.18 -16.22
N LEU A 85 -3.61 -9.44 -15.34
CA LEU A 85 -4.25 -8.45 -14.48
C LEU A 85 -3.34 -7.97 -13.33
N ALA A 86 -2.57 -8.88 -12.73
CA ALA A 86 -1.57 -8.55 -11.71
C ALA A 86 -0.51 -7.58 -12.23
N ASP A 87 -0.12 -7.74 -13.49
CA ASP A 87 0.85 -6.89 -14.19
C ASP A 87 0.28 -5.51 -14.59
N LEU A 88 -0.98 -5.21 -14.27
CA LEU A 88 -1.68 -3.97 -14.62
C LEU A 88 -1.66 -3.66 -16.12
N SER A 89 -1.49 -4.68 -16.95
CA SER A 89 -1.38 -4.55 -18.41
C SER A 89 -2.62 -3.90 -19.04
N PHE A 90 -3.80 -4.18 -18.47
CA PHE A 90 -5.08 -3.59 -18.87
C PHE A 90 -5.14 -2.07 -18.71
N VAL A 91 -4.40 -1.49 -17.75
CA VAL A 91 -4.32 -0.03 -17.57
C VAL A 91 -3.57 0.60 -18.75
N ARG A 92 -2.49 -0.05 -19.19
CA ARG A 92 -1.69 0.38 -20.35
C ARG A 92 -2.46 0.26 -21.68
N THR A 93 -3.33 -0.74 -21.80
CA THR A 93 -4.13 -0.98 -23.01
C THR A 93 -5.52 -0.33 -22.96
N CYS A 94 -5.81 0.48 -21.93
CA CYS A 94 -7.12 1.09 -21.68
C CYS A 94 -8.29 0.10 -21.80
N THR A 95 -8.07 -1.14 -21.37
CA THR A 95 -9.04 -2.23 -21.48
C THR A 95 -9.82 -2.33 -20.17
N ASN A 96 -11.15 -2.35 -20.25
CA ASN A 96 -12.01 -2.48 -19.07
C ASN A 96 -12.07 -3.93 -18.62
N VAL A 97 -11.84 -4.17 -17.34
CA VAL A 97 -11.91 -5.48 -16.71
C VAL A 97 -13.10 -5.49 -15.75
N ILE A 98 -14.03 -6.44 -15.97
CA ILE A 98 -15.22 -6.60 -15.13
C ILE A 98 -15.17 -7.99 -14.51
N PHE A 99 -15.15 -8.05 -13.17
CA PHE A 99 -15.30 -9.31 -12.45
C PHE A 99 -16.78 -9.60 -12.22
N LEU A 100 -17.30 -10.63 -12.89
CA LEU A 100 -18.65 -11.14 -12.69
C LEU A 100 -18.55 -12.44 -11.90
N GLY A 101 -19.06 -12.45 -10.67
CA GLY A 101 -19.27 -13.66 -9.88
C GLY A 101 -20.76 -14.02 -9.86
N PRO A 102 -21.12 -15.31 -9.68
CA PRO A 102 -22.51 -15.65 -9.40
C PRO A 102 -22.98 -14.86 -8.17
N PRO A 103 -24.18 -14.27 -8.21
CA PRO A 103 -24.71 -13.54 -7.06
C PRO A 103 -24.73 -14.50 -5.86
N VAL A 104 -24.18 -14.06 -4.72
CA VAL A 104 -24.40 -14.77 -3.46
C VAL A 104 -25.91 -14.77 -3.21
N SER A 105 -26.54 -15.92 -3.38
CA SER A 105 -27.99 -16.04 -3.33
C SER A 105 -28.47 -15.82 -1.90
N SER A 106 -28.80 -14.59 -1.54
CA SER A 106 -29.89 -14.35 -0.60
C SER A 106 -31.17 -14.24 -1.42
N SER A 107 -31.90 -15.36 -1.49
CA SER A 107 -33.33 -15.47 -1.78
C SER A 107 -33.87 -14.92 -3.11
N LEU A 108 -34.35 -15.86 -3.94
CA LEU A 108 -35.54 -15.76 -4.81
C LEU A 108 -35.84 -14.38 -5.42
N CYS A 109 -35.43 -14.19 -6.67
CA CYS A 109 -36.21 -13.41 -7.62
C CYS A 109 -36.42 -14.26 -8.87
N SER A 110 -37.58 -14.91 -8.91
CA SER A 110 -38.21 -15.39 -10.13
C SER A 110 -38.36 -14.20 -11.07
N PHE A 111 -37.72 -14.23 -12.24
CA PHE A 111 -38.11 -13.34 -13.32
C PHE A 111 -39.07 -14.13 -14.22
N SER A 112 -40.34 -13.76 -14.13
CA SER A 112 -41.39 -14.15 -15.06
C SER A 112 -41.20 -13.37 -16.36
N SER A 113 -41.34 -14.12 -17.47
CA SER A 113 -41.71 -13.74 -18.85
C SER A 113 -40.89 -12.67 -19.58
#